data_AF-A0A0K9XL85-F1
#
_entry.id   AF-A0A0K9XL85-F1
#
_cell.length_a   1.000
_cell.length_b   1.000
_cell.length_c   1.000
_cell.angle_alpha   90.00
_cell.angle_beta   90.00
_cell.angle_gamma   90.00
#
_symmetry.space_group_name_H-M   'P 1'
#
loop_
_entity.id
_entity.type
_entity.pdbx_description
1 polymer ?
#
loop_
_entity_poly.entity_id
_entity_poly.type
_entity_poly.pdbx_seq_one_letter_code
_entity_poly.pdbx_strand_id
1 'polypeptide(L)'
;MADDVFKALADPTRRTILDELSERNGQTLFEICARLTTRHGLGLSRQAISQHLAVLEAAGLVRTRREGRYKFHDLNTEPLEQIATRWLRRDPPPEAP
;
A
#
# COMPACT_ATOMS: atom_id res chain seq x y z
N MET A 1 14.59 2.06 -4.09
CA MET A 1 14.62 3.04 -5.21
C MET A 1 13.34 2.83 -6.02
N ALA A 2 12.81 3.79 -6.79
CA ALA A 2 11.47 3.70 -7.40
C ALA A 2 11.12 2.37 -8.14
N ASP A 3 12.13 1.63 -8.60
CA ASP A 3 12.02 0.25 -9.09
C ASP A 3 11.25 -0.70 -8.17
N ASP A 4 11.42 -0.55 -6.84
CA ASP A 4 10.77 -1.40 -5.83
C ASP A 4 9.26 -1.09 -5.73
N VAL A 5 8.85 0.16 -5.96
CA VAL A 5 7.44 0.60 -5.89
C VAL A 5 6.64 0.02 -7.03
N PHE A 6 7.12 0.14 -8.27
CA PHE A 6 6.40 -0.41 -9.43
C PHE A 6 6.38 -1.94 -9.41
N LYS A 7 7.47 -2.59 -9.01
CA LYS A 7 7.49 -4.05 -8.77
C LYS A 7 6.49 -4.44 -7.71
N ALA A 8 6.40 -3.69 -6.59
CA ALA A 8 5.40 -3.94 -5.56
C ALA A 8 3.97 -3.75 -6.08
N LEU A 9 3.69 -2.77 -6.95
CA LEU A 9 2.35 -2.56 -7.49
C LEU A 9 1.96 -3.51 -8.63
N ALA A 10 2.91 -4.20 -9.28
CA ALA A 10 2.63 -5.09 -10.40
C ALA A 10 1.71 -6.28 -10.02
N ASP A 11 1.72 -6.71 -8.77
CA ASP A 11 0.91 -7.83 -8.28
C ASP A 11 -0.51 -7.36 -7.88
N PRO A 12 -1.56 -8.03 -8.38
CA PRO A 12 -2.94 -7.64 -8.08
C PRO A 12 -3.30 -7.80 -6.60
N THR A 13 -2.82 -8.84 -5.92
CA THR A 13 -3.07 -9.04 -4.48
C THR A 13 -2.47 -7.89 -3.68
N ARG A 14 -1.26 -7.43 -4.03
CA ARG A 14 -0.64 -6.27 -3.36
C ARG A 14 -1.45 -5.00 -3.57
N ARG A 15 -2.01 -4.77 -4.76
CA ARG A 15 -2.94 -3.66 -5.00
C ARG A 15 -4.21 -3.77 -4.15
N THR A 16 -4.81 -4.95 -4.07
CA THR A 16 -6.00 -5.16 -3.22
C THR A 16 -5.72 -4.95 -1.72
N ILE A 17 -4.54 -5.31 -1.23
CA ILE A 17 -4.11 -4.99 0.14
C ILE A 17 -4.04 -3.48 0.35
N LEU A 18 -3.47 -2.74 -0.61
CA LEU A 18 -3.39 -1.28 -0.54
C LEU A 18 -4.77 -0.63 -0.64
N ASP A 19 -5.67 -1.15 -1.47
CA ASP A 19 -7.06 -0.71 -1.57
C ASP A 19 -7.76 -0.86 -0.21
N GLU A 20 -7.62 -2.02 0.41
CA GLU A 20 -8.18 -2.30 1.75
C GLU A 20 -7.60 -1.35 2.83
N LEU A 21 -6.29 -1.09 2.81
CA LEU A 21 -5.65 -0.14 3.71
C LEU A 21 -6.04 1.31 3.42
N SER A 22 -6.33 1.66 2.16
CA SER A 22 -6.83 2.99 1.77
C SER A 22 -8.21 3.26 2.36
N GLU A 23 -9.06 2.23 2.42
CA GLU A 23 -10.41 2.33 2.98
C GLU A 23 -10.39 2.34 4.51
N ARG A 24 -9.47 1.59 5.12
CA ARG A 24 -9.26 1.59 6.57
C ARG A 24 -7.79 1.42 6.90
N ASN A 25 -7.20 2.47 7.44
CA ASN A 25 -5.86 2.43 7.99
C ASN A 25 -5.83 1.78 9.38
N GLY A 26 -4.62 1.50 9.87
CA GLY A 26 -4.39 1.01 11.22
C GLY A 26 -4.94 -0.39 11.46
N GLN A 27 -4.68 -1.31 10.54
CA GLN A 27 -5.18 -2.68 10.63
C GLN A 27 -4.08 -3.68 11.04
N THR A 28 -4.43 -4.64 11.89
CA THR A 28 -3.56 -5.78 12.17
C THR A 28 -3.56 -6.77 11.01
N LEU A 29 -2.53 -7.62 10.93
CA LEU A 29 -2.46 -8.70 9.93
C LEU A 29 -3.72 -9.58 9.94
N PHE A 30 -4.27 -9.84 11.13
CA PHE A 30 -5.49 -10.63 11.28
C PHE A 30 -6.71 -9.91 10.67
N GLU A 31 -6.88 -8.62 10.96
CA GLU A 31 -7.98 -7.83 10.39
C GLU A 31 -7.87 -7.74 8.86
N ILE A 32 -6.67 -7.51 8.32
CA ILE A 32 -6.43 -7.48 6.88
C ILE A 32 -6.84 -8.81 6.25
N CYS A 33 -6.40 -9.95 6.81
CA CYS A 33 -6.77 -11.26 6.27
C CYS A 33 -8.30 -11.48 6.30
N ALA A 34 -8.94 -11.09 7.41
CA ALA A 34 -10.39 -11.21 7.54
C ALA A 34 -11.12 -10.36 6.48
N ARG A 35 -10.71 -9.11 6.27
CA ARG A 35 -11.34 -8.21 5.29
C ARG A 35 -11.06 -8.58 3.85
N LEU A 36 -9.85 -9.05 3.54
CA LEU A 36 -9.54 -9.59 2.20
C LEU A 36 -10.42 -10.79 1.87
N THR A 37 -10.69 -11.67 2.84
CA THR A 37 -11.59 -12.81 2.65
C THR A 37 -13.04 -12.36 2.47
N THR A 38 -13.55 -11.51 3.37
CA THR A 38 -14.98 -11.15 3.39
C THR A 38 -15.38 -10.13 2.32
N ARG A 39 -14.49 -9.18 1.98
CA ARG A 39 -14.79 -8.08 1.07
C ARG A 39 -14.28 -8.31 -0.35
N HIS A 40 -13.12 -8.95 -0.46
CA HIS A 40 -12.42 -9.11 -1.75
C HIS A 40 -12.41 -10.56 -2.25
N GLY A 41 -13.00 -11.50 -1.51
CA GLY A 41 -13.04 -12.93 -1.87
C GLY A 41 -11.66 -13.61 -1.90
N LEU A 42 -10.65 -12.99 -1.31
CA LEU A 42 -9.26 -13.45 -1.33
C LEU A 42 -8.97 -14.39 -0.15
N GLY A 43 -9.11 -15.69 -0.38
CA GLY A 43 -8.81 -16.75 0.58
C GLY A 43 -7.33 -17.13 0.69
N LEU A 44 -6.43 -16.15 0.80
CA LEU A 44 -4.99 -16.41 0.95
C LEU A 44 -4.62 -16.76 2.39
N SER A 45 -3.55 -17.55 2.53
CA SER A 45 -3.02 -17.87 3.85
C SER A 45 -2.42 -16.62 4.53
N ARG A 46 -2.45 -16.60 5.86
CA ARG A 46 -1.83 -15.51 6.65
C ARG A 46 -0.35 -15.30 6.29
N GLN A 47 0.35 -16.38 5.97
CA GLN A 47 1.77 -16.33 5.57
C GLN A 47 1.93 -15.64 4.21
N ALA A 48 1.09 -15.98 3.23
CA ALA A 48 1.10 -15.33 1.92
C ALA A 48 0.83 -13.82 2.06
N ILE A 49 -0.21 -13.43 2.81
CA ILE A 49 -0.51 -12.02 3.08
C ILE A 49 0.65 -11.33 3.79
N SER A 50 1.28 -11.98 4.77
CA SER A 50 2.45 -11.42 5.46
C SER A 50 3.63 -11.19 4.52
N GLN A 51 3.85 -12.07 3.53
CA GLN A 51 4.90 -11.89 2.53
C GLN A 51 4.60 -10.71 1.59
N HIS A 52 3.35 -10.57 1.15
CA HIS A 52 2.92 -9.41 0.38
C HIS A 52 3.11 -8.11 1.16
N LEU A 53 2.73 -8.06 2.44
CA LEU A 53 2.94 -6.91 3.31
C LEU A 53 4.43 -6.58 3.50
N ALA A 54 5.31 -7.58 3.62
CA ALA A 54 6.75 -7.35 3.70
C ALA A 54 7.31 -6.70 2.43
N VAL A 55 6.83 -7.09 1.24
CA VAL A 55 7.20 -6.45 -0.03
C VAL A 55 6.69 -5.01 -0.09
N LEU A 56 5.45 -4.77 0.33
CA LEU A 56 4.87 -3.42 0.38
C LEU A 56 5.60 -2.52 1.39
N GLU A 57 5.99 -3.05 2.54
CA GLU A 57 6.79 -2.36 3.57
C GLU A 57 8.19 -2.03 3.04
N ALA A 58 8.85 -2.97 2.36
CA ALA A 58 10.15 -2.73 1.72
C ALA A 58 10.10 -1.68 0.60
N ALA A 59 8.98 -1.62 -0.13
CA ALA A 59 8.72 -0.58 -1.14
C ALA A 59 8.28 0.76 -0.52
N GLY A 60 8.08 0.83 0.79
CA GLY A 60 7.62 2.03 1.50
C GLY A 60 6.14 2.36 1.30
N LEU A 61 5.36 1.48 0.67
CA LEU A 61 3.91 1.66 0.43
C LEU A 61 3.06 1.34 1.66
N VAL A 62 3.62 0.64 2.63
CA VAL A 62 3.00 0.35 3.93
C VAL A 62 3.94 0.75 5.03
N ARG A 63 3.44 1.51 6.00
CA ARG A 63 4.13 1.79 7.27
C ARG A 63 3.59 0.89 8.35
N THR A 64 4.42 0.55 9.31
CA THR A 64 4.02 -0.31 10.41
C THR A 64 4.33 0.33 11.75
N ARG A 65 3.41 0.19 12.70
CA ARG A 65 3.56 0.68 14.08
C ARG A 65 3.18 -0.43 15.05
N ARG A 66 3.84 -0.45 16.22
CA ARG A 66 3.56 -1.41 17.28
C ARG A 66 2.89 -0.70 18.43
N GLU A 67 1.75 -1.22 18.86
CA GLU A 67 1.04 -0.77 20.05
C GLU A 67 0.74 -1.98 20.93
N GLY A 68 1.45 -2.04 22.06
CA GLY A 68 1.48 -3.23 22.91
C GLY A 68 1.93 -4.47 22.13
N ARG A 69 1.06 -5.49 22.07
CA ARG A 69 1.32 -6.76 21.37
C ARG A 69 0.96 -6.76 19.89
N TYR A 70 0.35 -5.69 19.39
CA TYR A 70 -0.20 -5.64 18.04
C TYR A 70 0.72 -4.88 17.09
N LYS A 71 0.89 -5.41 15.87
CA LYS A 71 1.53 -4.72 14.73
C LYS A 71 0.42 -4.23 13.81
N PHE A 72 0.30 -2.93 13.68
CA PHE A 72 -0.63 -2.25 12.79
C PHE A 72 0.07 -1.87 11.50
N HIS A 73 -0.69 -1.89 10.42
CA HIS A 73 -0.25 -1.55 9.06
C HIS A 73 -1.12 -0.39 8.58
N ASP A 74 -0.44 0.62 8.05
CA ASP A 74 -1.02 1.86 7.56
C ASP A 74 -0.53 2.07 6.12
N LEU A 75 -1.41 2.53 5.23
CA LEU A 75 -1.05 2.92 3.87
C LEU A 75 -0.08 4.10 3.92
N ASN A 76 0.95 4.07 3.08
CA ASN A 76 1.84 5.19 2.86
C ASN A 76 1.86 5.57 1.37
N THR A 77 1.19 6.67 1.03
CA THR A 77 1.11 7.19 -0.34
C THR A 77 2.30 8.03 -0.75
N GLU A 78 3.17 8.40 0.19
CA GLU A 78 4.32 9.28 -0.04
C GLU A 78 5.21 8.83 -1.23
N PRO A 79 5.58 7.54 -1.40
CA PRO A 79 6.38 7.13 -2.56
C PRO A 79 5.67 7.37 -3.89
N LEU A 80 4.34 7.25 -3.93
CA LEU A 80 3.54 7.49 -5.13
C LEU A 80 3.40 8.98 -5.41
N GLU A 81 3.19 9.79 -4.39
CA GLU A 81 3.10 11.25 -4.50
C GLU A 81 4.42 11.86 -5.02
N GLN A 82 5.56 11.32 -4.60
CA GLN A 82 6.88 11.74 -5.11
C GLN A 82 7.02 11.45 -6.62
N ILE A 83 6.59 10.27 -7.07
CA ILE A 83 6.61 9.90 -8.49
C ILE A 83 5.63 10.79 -9.28
N ALA A 84 4.41 10.97 -8.77
CA ALA A 84 3.40 11.82 -9.37
C ALA A 84 3.87 13.28 -9.51
N THR A 85 4.48 13.84 -8.47
CA THR A 85 5.01 15.21 -8.50
C THR A 85 6.15 15.36 -9.50
N ARG A 86 6.98 14.32 -9.69
CA ARG A 86 8.09 14.35 -10.65
C ARG A 86 7.63 14.35 -12.10
N TRP A 87 6.54 13.65 -12.43
CA TRP A 87 6.15 13.38 -13.83
C TRP A 87 4.81 13.99 -14.24
N LEU A 88 3.84 14.06 -13.33
CA LEU A 88 2.47 14.50 -13.61
C LEU A 88 2.25 15.98 -13.33
N ARG A 89 3.05 16.61 -12.46
CA ARG A 89 3.09 18.07 -12.33
C ARG A 89 3.95 18.68 -13.44
N ARG A 90 3.31 18.91 -14.58
CA ARG A 90 3.72 19.94 -15.53
C ARG A 90 2.60 20.95 -15.55
N ASP A 91 2.68 21.98 -14.71
CA ASP A 91 1.87 23.17 -14.95
C ASP A 91 2.16 23.63 -16.38
N PRO A 92 1.17 23.76 -17.27
CA PRO A 92 1.38 24.58 -18.44
C PRO A 92 1.84 25.96 -17.95
N PRO A 93 2.84 26.60 -18.59
CA PRO A 93 3.20 27.97 -18.22
C PRO A 93 1.91 28.80 -18.20
N PRO A 94 1.72 29.71 -17.23
CA PRO A 94 0.56 30.59 -17.26
C PRO A 94 0.52 31.23 -18.63
N GLU A 95 -0.59 31.07 -19.35
CA GLU A 95 -0.83 31.79 -20.60
C GLU A 95 -0.57 33.26 -20.30
N ALA A 96 0.56 33.76 -20.81
CA ALA A 96 0.89 35.17 -20.74
C ALA A 96 -0.16 35.93 -21.58
N PRO A 97 -0.64 37.08 -21.09
CA PRO A 97 -1.75 37.82 -21.70
C PRO A 97 -1.48 38.27 -23.13
#